data_AF-A0A093XQV8-F1
#
_entry.id   AF-A0A093XQV8-F1
#
_cell.length_a   1.000
_cell.length_b   1.000
_cell.length_c   1.000
_cell.angle_alpha   90.00
_cell.angle_beta   90.00
_cell.angle_gamma   90.00
#
_symmetry.space_group_name_H-M   'P 1'
#
loop_
_entity.id
_entity.type
_entity.pdbx_description
1 polymer ?
#
loop_
_entity_poly.entity_id
_entity_poly.type
_entity_poly.pdbx_seq_one_letter_code
_entity_poly.pdbx_strand_id
1 'polypeptide(L)'
;MSSATPSSSSQSSSSAPPPPPTPSTTSTTTTTTSASTSVKRACDACHRRKVKCDGLSPCRNCSSAQLACTYNAIPQKKGPKGSRAKVISELREQNRQNALSSKAHARLLAGNAYANPPPL
;
A
#
# COMPACT_ATOMS: atom_id res chain seq x y z
N MET A 1 18.78 73.31 44.60
CA MET A 1 17.98 73.46 43.37
C MET A 1 18.55 72.51 42.32
N SER A 2 18.15 71.23 42.31
CA SER A 2 16.97 70.65 41.62
C SER A 2 17.15 70.66 40.09
N SER A 3 17.56 69.54 39.46
CA SER A 3 16.72 68.54 38.73
C SER A 3 16.40 69.00 37.28
N ALA A 4 16.36 68.22 36.18
CA ALA A 4 16.35 66.77 35.93
C ALA A 4 16.72 66.47 34.46
N THR A 5 17.06 65.21 34.18
CA THR A 5 17.20 64.55 32.87
C THR A 5 15.85 64.09 32.29
N PRO A 6 15.75 63.86 30.96
CA PRO A 6 14.91 62.81 30.38
C PRO A 6 15.80 61.69 29.78
N SER A 7 15.67 60.40 30.16
CA SER A 7 14.68 59.39 29.70
C SER A 7 14.52 59.34 28.18
N SER A 8 14.54 58.24 27.44
CA SER A 8 14.50 56.78 27.64
C SER A 8 14.87 56.20 26.26
N SER A 9 15.47 55.02 26.08
CA SER A 9 14.77 53.76 25.73
C SER A 9 15.89 52.77 25.31
N SER A 10 16.12 51.63 25.95
CA SER A 10 15.45 50.35 25.67
C SER A 10 15.41 50.06 24.15
N GLN A 11 16.14 49.08 23.62
CA GLN A 11 15.72 47.68 23.67
C GLN A 11 16.82 46.74 23.16
N SER A 12 17.04 45.64 23.88
CA SER A 12 17.62 44.40 23.35
C SER A 12 16.72 43.83 22.24
N SER A 13 17.31 43.20 21.24
CA SER A 13 16.59 42.26 20.36
C SER A 13 17.51 41.10 19.99
N SER A 14 17.33 40.02 20.74
CA SER A 14 17.73 38.66 20.38
C SER A 14 16.82 38.12 19.27
N SER A 15 17.24 37.02 18.63
CA SER A 15 16.51 36.13 17.68
C SER A 15 16.89 36.36 16.22
N ALA A 16 17.14 35.39 15.35
CA ALA A 16 17.08 33.92 15.38
C ALA A 16 17.81 33.40 14.11
N PRO A 17 18.18 32.10 14.02
CA PRO A 17 18.84 31.51 12.84
C PRO A 17 17.97 31.53 11.57
N PRO A 18 18.59 31.37 10.37
CA PRO A 18 17.88 31.41 9.09
C PRO A 18 16.86 30.27 8.94
N PRO A 19 15.79 30.47 8.15
CA PRO A 19 14.79 29.44 7.87
C PRO A 19 15.38 28.27 7.05
N PRO A 20 14.78 27.06 7.15
CA PRO A 20 15.17 25.90 6.34
C PRO A 20 14.87 26.12 4.85
N PRO A 21 15.55 25.41 3.93
CA PRO A 21 15.25 25.49 2.51
C PRO A 21 13.83 24.99 2.23
N THR A 22 12.99 25.87 1.69
CA THR A 22 11.74 25.50 1.02
C THR A 22 12.07 24.56 -0.16
N PRO A 23 11.30 23.49 -0.41
CA PRO A 23 11.40 22.78 -1.68
C PRO A 23 10.94 23.73 -2.78
N SER A 24 11.91 24.33 -3.46
CA SER A 24 11.69 25.09 -4.68
C SER A 24 10.94 24.22 -5.67
N THR A 25 9.77 24.71 -6.04
CA THR A 25 8.95 24.30 -7.17
C THR A 25 9.80 24.32 -8.44
N THR A 26 10.48 23.22 -8.75
CA THR A 26 10.99 22.98 -10.11
C THR A 26 9.84 22.44 -10.93
N SER A 27 9.04 23.38 -11.44
CA SER A 27 8.15 23.15 -12.58
C SER A 27 9.03 22.90 -13.81
N THR A 28 9.38 21.63 -14.07
CA THR A 28 9.91 21.24 -15.38
C THR A 28 8.74 20.86 -16.27
N THR A 29 8.51 21.76 -17.22
CA THR A 29 7.61 21.75 -18.36
C THR A 29 7.75 20.49 -19.23
N THR A 30 6.61 20.03 -19.74
CA THR A 30 6.40 19.25 -20.99
C THR A 30 7.03 17.87 -21.15
N THR A 31 6.18 16.84 -21.10
CA THR A 31 6.14 15.86 -22.21
C THR A 31 4.76 15.24 -22.32
N THR A 32 4.09 15.61 -23.41
CA THR A 32 2.93 14.94 -23.98
C THR A 32 3.32 13.51 -24.31
N THR A 33 2.76 12.51 -23.61
CA THR A 33 2.76 11.13 -24.10
C THR A 33 1.37 10.55 -23.96
N SER A 34 0.65 10.66 -25.08
CA SER A 34 -0.55 9.90 -25.39
C SER A 34 -0.28 8.41 -25.23
N ALA A 35 -0.97 7.73 -24.31
CA ALA A 35 -1.00 6.27 -24.30
C ALA A 35 -2.29 5.71 -23.66
N SER A 36 -3.15 5.23 -24.56
CA SER A 36 -4.14 4.16 -24.37
C SER A 36 -5.36 4.43 -23.48
N THR A 37 -6.51 4.08 -24.04
CA THR A 37 -7.82 3.88 -23.42
C THR A 37 -7.82 2.72 -22.41
N SER A 38 -6.90 2.73 -21.45
CA SER A 38 -7.06 2.02 -20.19
C SER A 38 -7.79 2.94 -19.23
N VAL A 39 -8.80 2.42 -18.52
CA VAL A 39 -9.56 3.15 -17.50
C VAL A 39 -8.60 4.04 -16.69
N LYS A 40 -8.73 5.37 -16.83
CA LYS A 40 -7.77 6.32 -16.27
C LYS A 40 -7.59 6.06 -14.78
N ARG A 41 -6.42 5.57 -14.41
CA ARG A 41 -6.04 5.34 -13.02
C ARG A 41 -6.17 6.68 -12.28
N ALA A 42 -6.94 6.74 -11.20
CA ALA A 42 -6.96 7.92 -10.34
C ALA A 42 -5.55 8.21 -9.75
N CYS A 43 -5.26 9.45 -9.38
CA CYS A 43 -4.00 9.77 -8.69
C CYS A 43 -3.97 9.16 -7.29
N ASP A 44 -2.80 9.12 -6.67
CA ASP A 44 -2.58 8.54 -5.34
C ASP A 44 -3.37 9.29 -4.26
N ALA A 45 -3.45 10.62 -4.36
CA ALA A 45 -4.23 11.45 -3.45
C ALA A 45 -5.74 11.16 -3.54
N CYS A 46 -6.28 11.05 -4.77
CA CYS A 46 -7.70 10.74 -4.98
C CYS A 46 -8.04 9.31 -4.57
N HIS A 47 -7.17 8.34 -4.87
CA HIS A 47 -7.33 6.95 -4.43
C HIS A 47 -7.37 6.83 -2.90
N ARG A 48 -6.41 7.45 -2.19
CA ARG A 48 -6.36 7.44 -0.72
C ARG A 48 -7.62 8.07 -0.10
N ARG A 49 -8.13 9.15 -0.72
CA ARG A 49 -9.34 9.86 -0.28
C ARG A 49 -10.63 9.23 -0.78
N LYS A 50 -10.56 8.20 -1.64
CA LYS A 50 -11.70 7.55 -2.29
C LYS A 50 -12.64 8.51 -3.01
N VAL A 51 -12.08 9.52 -3.69
CA VAL A 51 -12.83 10.49 -4.51
C VAL A 51 -12.60 10.26 -6.01
N LYS A 52 -13.52 10.73 -6.85
CA LYS A 52 -13.37 10.69 -8.31
C LYS A 52 -12.14 11.52 -8.71
N CYS A 53 -11.31 10.99 -9.60
CA CYS A 53 -10.16 11.69 -10.15
C CYS A 53 -10.37 11.99 -11.63
N ASP A 54 -10.05 13.20 -12.06
CA ASP A 54 -10.15 13.64 -13.46
C ASP A 54 -9.00 13.11 -14.34
N GLY A 55 -7.94 12.57 -13.73
CA GLY A 55 -6.78 12.04 -14.47
C GLY A 55 -5.85 13.13 -15.05
N LEU A 56 -6.10 14.40 -14.75
CA LEU A 56 -5.20 15.52 -15.09
C LEU A 56 -4.05 15.61 -14.07
N SER A 57 -2.93 16.23 -14.45
CA SER A 57 -1.81 16.50 -13.56
C SER A 57 -1.49 18.00 -13.52
N PRO A 58 -1.82 18.72 -12.43
CA PRO A 58 -2.53 18.25 -11.23
C PRO A 58 -4.03 18.01 -11.47
N CYS A 59 -4.63 17.07 -10.75
CA CYS A 59 -6.07 16.80 -10.80
C CYS A 59 -6.89 17.93 -10.14
N ARG A 60 -8.16 18.17 -10.49
CA ARG A 60 -8.94 19.30 -9.91
C ARG A 60 -9.08 19.21 -8.40
N ASN A 61 -9.32 18.00 -7.88
CA ASN A 61 -9.36 17.72 -6.44
C ASN A 61 -8.00 17.93 -5.75
N CYS A 62 -6.91 17.70 -6.46
CA CYS A 62 -5.55 17.85 -5.94
C CYS A 62 -5.17 19.33 -5.91
N SER A 63 -5.50 20.05 -6.97
CA SER A 63 -5.27 21.50 -7.10
C SER A 63 -6.08 22.29 -6.07
N SER A 64 -7.37 21.99 -5.90
CA SER A 64 -8.21 22.65 -4.88
C SER A 64 -7.78 22.35 -3.44
N ALA A 65 -7.27 21.14 -3.18
CA ALA A 65 -6.77 20.76 -1.87
C ALA A 65 -5.29 21.12 -1.65
N GLN A 66 -4.62 21.69 -2.66
CA GLN A 66 -3.17 21.94 -2.67
C GLN A 66 -2.34 20.72 -2.24
N LEU A 67 -2.72 19.54 -2.72
CA LEU A 67 -2.06 18.27 -2.42
C LEU A 67 -1.19 17.81 -3.58
N ALA A 68 -0.15 17.03 -3.25
CA ALA A 68 0.69 16.37 -4.23
C ALA A 68 -0.13 15.39 -5.10
N CYS A 69 -0.25 15.72 -6.39
CA CYS A 69 -0.91 14.88 -7.39
C CYS A 69 0.11 13.94 -8.04
N THR A 70 0.32 12.76 -7.45
CA THR A 70 1.22 11.74 -7.99
C THR A 70 0.44 10.55 -8.54
N TYR A 71 0.99 9.90 -9.56
CA TYR A 71 0.52 8.59 -10.07
C TYR A 71 1.60 7.51 -9.85
N ASN A 72 2.54 7.79 -8.93
CA ASN A 72 3.79 7.06 -8.75
C ASN A 72 3.66 5.87 -7.81
N ALA A 73 2.48 5.57 -7.25
CA ALA A 73 2.33 4.38 -6.42
C ALA A 73 2.57 3.13 -7.28
N ILE A 74 3.81 2.64 -7.29
CA ILE A 74 4.16 1.31 -7.78
C ILE A 74 3.47 0.35 -6.81
N PRO A 75 2.53 -0.51 -7.27
CA PRO A 75 1.94 -1.53 -6.42
C PRO A 75 3.08 -2.33 -5.81
N GLN A 76 3.35 -2.12 -4.53
CA GLN A 76 4.33 -2.91 -3.81
C GLN A 76 3.76 -4.33 -3.81
N LYS A 77 4.36 -5.21 -4.61
CA LYS A 77 4.07 -6.64 -4.59
C LYS A 77 4.39 -7.08 -3.17
N LYS A 78 3.37 -7.15 -2.30
CA LYS A 78 3.49 -7.83 -1.02
C LYS A 78 4.02 -9.20 -1.39
N GLY A 79 5.26 -9.47 -0.98
CA GLY A 79 5.90 -10.76 -1.18
C GLY A 79 5.00 -11.89 -0.65
N PRO A 80 5.35 -13.15 -0.93
CA PRO A 80 4.54 -14.30 -0.54
C PRO A 80 4.06 -14.12 0.91
N LYS A 81 2.73 -14.02 1.07
CA LYS A 81 2.05 -13.84 2.36
C LYS A 81 2.69 -14.84 3.32
N GLY A 82 3.21 -14.36 4.46
CA GLY A 82 4.15 -15.09 5.34
C GLY A 82 3.72 -16.47 5.83
N SER A 83 4.39 -16.99 6.86
CA SER A 83 4.28 -18.38 7.39
C SER A 83 2.90 -19.05 7.30
N ARG A 84 1.81 -18.31 7.53
CA ARG A 84 0.42 -18.78 7.36
C ARG A 84 0.11 -19.39 5.99
N ALA A 85 0.65 -18.86 4.88
CA ALA A 85 0.43 -19.44 3.56
C ALA A 85 1.13 -20.80 3.39
N LYS A 86 2.33 -20.96 3.99
CA LYS A 86 3.06 -22.23 4.01
C LYS A 86 2.27 -23.30 4.76
N VAL A 87 1.78 -22.97 5.96
CA VAL A 87 0.97 -23.88 6.78
C VAL A 87 -0.32 -24.30 6.06
N ILE A 88 -1.00 -23.38 5.37
CA ILE A 88 -2.22 -23.70 4.61
C ILE A 88 -1.91 -24.65 3.44
N SER A 89 -0.82 -24.41 2.70
CA SER A 89 -0.39 -25.32 1.62
C SER A 89 -0.03 -26.70 2.16
N GLU A 90 0.71 -26.75 3.27
CA GLU A 90 1.12 -27.99 3.93
C GLU A 90 -0.08 -28.80 4.43
N LEU A 91 -1.03 -28.15 5.12
CA LEU A 91 -2.26 -28.80 5.60
C LEU A 91 -3.11 -29.35 4.45
N ARG A 92 -3.20 -28.61 3.34
CA ARG A 92 -3.96 -29.05 2.15
C ARG A 92 -3.31 -30.28 1.50
N GLU A 93 -1.98 -30.32 1.45
CA GLU A 93 -1.23 -31.47 0.92
C GLU A 93 -1.32 -32.69 1.85
N GLN A 94 -1.23 -32.50 3.17
CA GLN A 94 -1.44 -33.58 4.14
C GLN A 94 -2.83 -34.20 4.04
N ASN A 95 -3.88 -33.38 3.90
CA ASN A 95 -5.24 -33.89 3.73
C ASN A 95 -5.38 -34.68 2.42
N ARG A 96 -4.71 -34.25 1.34
CA ARG A 96 -4.65 -34.99 0.07
C ARG A 96 -3.96 -36.33 0.25
N GLN A 97 -2.78 -36.37 0.87
CA GLN A 97 -2.06 -37.63 1.12
C GLN A 97 -2.87 -38.58 2.00
N ASN A 98 -3.52 -38.07 3.05
CA ASN A 98 -4.36 -38.89 3.92
C ASN A 98 -5.57 -39.46 3.17
N ALA A 99 -6.20 -38.67 2.30
CA ALA A 99 -7.31 -39.13 1.47
C ALA A 99 -6.87 -40.23 0.48
N LEU A 100 -5.69 -40.08 -0.15
CA LEU A 100 -5.13 -41.09 -1.05
C LEU A 100 -4.79 -42.39 -0.30
N SER A 101 -4.16 -42.29 0.87
CA SER A 101 -3.83 -43.44 1.72
C SER A 101 -5.10 -44.16 2.19
N SER A 102 -6.09 -43.42 2.68
CA SER A 102 -7.39 -43.95 3.09
C SER A 102 -8.12 -44.64 1.94
N LYS A 103 -8.06 -44.06 0.72
CA LYS A 103 -8.65 -44.64 -0.49
C LYS A 103 -7.96 -45.94 -0.90
N ALA A 104 -6.63 -45.99 -0.80
CA ALA A 104 -5.85 -47.19 -1.09
C ALA A 104 -6.18 -48.32 -0.11
N HIS A 105 -6.20 -48.01 1.19
CA HIS A 105 -6.57 -48.98 2.23
C HIS A 105 -8.00 -49.51 2.02
N ALA A 106 -8.97 -48.62 1.76
CA ALA A 106 -10.34 -49.03 1.46
C ALA A 106 -10.45 -49.94 0.23
N ARG A 107 -9.63 -49.73 -0.80
CA ARG A 107 -9.59 -50.62 -1.98
C ARG A 107 -9.01 -51.99 -1.68
N LEU A 108 -7.99 -52.07 -0.81
CA LEU A 108 -7.42 -53.36 -0.40
C LEU A 108 -8.42 -54.17 0.43
N LEU A 109 -9.13 -53.55 1.38
CA LEU A 109 -10.17 -54.23 2.16
C LEU A 109 -11.35 -54.68 1.31
N ALA A 110 -11.81 -53.82 0.40
CA ALA A 110 -12.85 -54.20 -0.55
C ALA A 110 -12.39 -55.39 -1.40
N GLY A 111 -11.15 -55.35 -1.93
CA GLY A 111 -10.55 -56.44 -2.70
C GLY A 111 -10.48 -57.78 -1.95
N ASN A 112 -10.13 -57.75 -0.66
CA ASN A 112 -10.05 -58.94 0.17
C ASN A 112 -11.43 -59.48 0.60
N ALA A 113 -12.48 -58.66 0.59
CA ALA A 113 -13.84 -59.08 0.94
C ALA A 113 -14.46 -60.06 -0.09
N TYR A 114 -13.94 -60.11 -1.32
CA TYR A 114 -14.37 -61.08 -2.34
C TYR A 114 -13.57 -62.39 -2.34
N ALA A 115 -12.50 -62.47 -1.52
CA ALA A 115 -11.55 -63.58 -1.52
C ALA A 115 -11.75 -64.59 -0.38
N ASN A 116 -12.68 -64.33 0.56
CA ASN A 116 -13.00 -65.24 1.66
C ASN A 116 -14.52 -65.44 1.73
N PRO A 117 -15.08 -66.43 1.02
CA PRO A 117 -16.52 -66.72 1.10
C PRO A 117 -16.87 -67.26 2.50
N PRO A 118 -18.04 -66.89 3.06
CA PRO A 118 -18.47 -67.41 4.35
C PRO A 118 -18.59 -68.94 4.30
N PRO A 119 -18.14 -69.68 5.33
CA PRO A 119 -18.43 -71.10 5.41
C PRO A 119 -19.94 -71.31 5.58
N LEU A 120 -20.49 -72.25 4.81
CA LEU A 120 -21.89 -72.67 4.84
C LEU A 120 -22.29 -73.25 6.20
#